data_AF-A0A8R7UWV3-F1
#
_entry.id   AF-A0A8R7UWV3-F1
#
_cell.length_a   1.000
_cell.length_b   1.000
_cell.length_c   1.000
_cell.angle_alpha   90.00
_cell.angle_beta   90.00
_cell.angle_gamma   90.00
#
_symmetry.space_group_name_H-M   'P 1'
#
loop_
_entity.id
_entity.type
_entity.pdbx_description
1 polymer ?
#
loop_
_entity_poly.entity_id
_entity_poly.type
_entity_poly.pdbx_seq_one_letter_code
_entity_poly.pdbx_strand_id
1 'polypeptide(L)'
;MTCGARFWGRGGTAASSCRLTAWRPLLLRRVGRNRPPTAVLLLPGAMVSWSDETSEDSVLNIFSSCDGIIKLPATMHDPNFNGTDADVNVLCEHGEPAERFVAFEGMHTGRRFLGCAKKEGINCGVVQWIDFEWPDSMEKALAKLWDMYEETKSTRTNDNLESSFAIHNLTEEKKKLQENYDSLYADVNALLNAQQERGVELTNQKEQKQYLEVKIVELETVVGNLKAELSKKEEEKKKLQENYDSLYADVNSLLDAQQQRDVELNNQKEQKEYVDVKIVELETVVGN
;
A
#
# COMPACT_ATOMS: atom_id res chain seq x y z
N MET A 1 41.42 -32.73 14.61
CA MET A 1 40.33 -32.38 13.68
C MET A 1 40.55 -30.92 13.28
N THR A 2 41.51 -30.50 12.44
CA THR A 2 41.72 -30.75 10.98
C THR A 2 40.40 -30.66 10.21
N CYS A 3 40.14 -29.75 9.25
CA CYS A 3 40.95 -29.01 8.26
C CYS A 3 40.39 -27.57 8.11
N GLY A 4 41.05 -26.51 7.62
CA GLY A 4 42.28 -26.40 6.84
C GLY A 4 41.99 -26.18 5.34
N ALA A 5 41.94 -24.93 4.86
CA ALA A 5 42.33 -24.57 3.48
C ALA A 5 42.61 -23.06 3.33
N ARG A 6 43.86 -22.76 2.95
CA ARG A 6 44.41 -21.46 2.50
C ARG A 6 44.36 -21.43 0.96
N PHE A 7 43.90 -20.33 0.35
CA PHE A 7 44.70 -19.26 -0.29
C PHE A 7 45.23 -19.60 -1.70
N TRP A 8 44.98 -18.74 -2.69
CA TRP A 8 45.96 -17.92 -3.44
C TRP A 8 45.24 -17.13 -4.54
N GLY A 9 45.65 -15.86 -4.71
CA GLY A 9 45.14 -14.95 -5.73
C GLY A 9 46.10 -14.72 -6.90
N ARG A 10 45.57 -14.06 -7.94
CA ARG A 10 46.16 -13.19 -9.00
C ARG A 10 45.01 -12.98 -10.00
N GLY A 11 44.59 -11.78 -10.40
CA GLY A 11 45.35 -10.65 -10.92
C GLY A 11 45.16 -10.64 -12.45
N GLY A 12 44.47 -9.65 -13.02
CA GLY A 12 44.38 -9.47 -14.47
C GLY A 12 43.13 -8.74 -14.98
N THR A 13 43.35 -7.51 -15.43
CA THR A 13 42.48 -6.55 -16.14
C THR A 13 41.77 -7.08 -17.40
N ALA A 14 40.55 -6.61 -17.70
CA ALA A 14 40.22 -5.82 -18.92
C ALA A 14 38.71 -5.78 -19.26
N ALA A 15 38.31 -4.60 -19.76
CA ALA A 15 37.29 -4.36 -20.79
C ALA A 15 35.79 -4.51 -20.44
N SER A 16 35.22 -3.35 -20.09
CA SER A 16 34.05 -2.72 -20.73
C SER A 16 33.27 -3.53 -21.78
N SER A 17 31.97 -3.68 -21.54
CA SER A 17 30.95 -3.59 -22.60
C SER A 17 29.58 -3.25 -21.99
N CYS A 18 29.31 -1.96 -21.80
CA CYS A 18 27.96 -1.45 -21.63
C CYS A 18 27.16 -1.74 -22.90
N ARG A 19 26.22 -2.70 -22.85
CA ARG A 19 25.15 -2.76 -23.86
C ARG A 19 24.05 -1.81 -23.41
N LEU A 20 24.00 -0.65 -24.04
CA LEU A 20 22.85 0.25 -24.05
C LEU A 20 21.70 -0.47 -24.75
N THR A 21 20.75 -1.02 -23.99
CA THR A 21 19.43 -1.36 -24.54
C THR A 21 18.53 -0.14 -24.39
N ALA A 22 18.35 0.54 -25.51
CA ALA A 22 17.48 1.69 -25.68
C ALA A 22 16.05 1.39 -25.17
N TRP A 23 15.58 2.24 -24.26
CA TRP A 23 14.18 2.30 -23.90
C TRP A 23 13.43 2.97 -25.05
N ARG A 24 12.62 2.18 -25.77
CA ARG A 24 11.67 2.71 -26.76
C ARG A 24 10.52 3.41 -26.00
N PRO A 25 10.14 4.65 -26.35
CA PRO A 25 8.90 5.23 -25.85
C PRO A 25 7.73 4.52 -26.55
N LEU A 26 6.88 3.85 -25.76
CA LEU A 26 5.59 3.35 -26.26
C LEU A 26 4.68 4.55 -26.48
N LEU A 27 4.42 4.83 -27.75
CA LEU A 27 3.44 5.80 -28.23
C LEU A 27 2.07 5.53 -27.59
N LEU A 28 1.49 6.55 -26.96
CA LEU A 28 0.08 6.57 -26.57
C LEU A 28 -0.78 6.38 -27.81
N ARG A 29 -1.30 5.16 -27.99
CA ARG A 29 -2.39 4.88 -28.93
C ARG A 29 -3.69 5.31 -28.27
N ARG A 30 -4.28 6.40 -28.76
CA ARG A 30 -5.67 6.80 -28.49
C ARG A 30 -6.59 5.65 -28.92
N VAL A 31 -7.14 4.91 -27.96
CA VAL A 31 -8.18 3.90 -28.21
C VAL A 31 -9.49 4.64 -28.44
N GLY A 32 -9.99 4.54 -29.67
CA GLY A 32 -11.29 5.04 -30.08
C GLY A 32 -12.42 4.28 -29.36
N ARG A 33 -13.49 5.01 -29.05
CA ARG A 33 -14.79 4.47 -28.66
C ARG A 33 -15.26 3.45 -29.70
N ASN A 34 -15.28 2.17 -29.33
CA ASN A 34 -15.99 1.15 -30.08
C ASN A 34 -17.28 0.78 -29.34
N ARG A 35 -18.38 0.81 -30.10
CA ARG A 35 -19.71 0.29 -29.77
C ARG A 35 -19.64 -1.11 -29.15
N PRO A 36 -20.61 -1.48 -28.30
CA PRO A 36 -20.75 -2.87 -27.88
C PRO A 36 -21.17 -3.74 -29.08
N PRO A 37 -20.72 -5.00 -29.17
CA PRO A 37 -21.30 -5.95 -30.10
C PRO A 37 -22.70 -6.32 -29.59
N THR A 38 -23.70 -6.16 -30.44
CA THR A 38 -24.97 -6.88 -30.32
C THR A 38 -24.69 -8.37 -30.37
N ALA A 39 -24.65 -9.01 -29.20
CA ALA A 39 -24.71 -10.45 -29.08
C ALA A 39 -26.14 -10.89 -29.43
N VAL A 40 -26.31 -11.42 -30.65
CA VAL A 40 -27.49 -12.19 -31.01
C VAL A 40 -27.39 -13.50 -30.25
N LEU A 41 -28.06 -13.57 -29.10
CA LEU A 41 -28.25 -14.83 -28.38
C LEU A 41 -29.21 -15.70 -29.19
N LEU A 42 -28.65 -16.66 -29.91
CA LEU A 42 -29.39 -17.80 -30.44
C LEU A 42 -29.94 -18.59 -29.23
N LEU A 43 -31.26 -18.58 -29.09
CA LEU A 43 -32.00 -19.44 -28.16
C LEU A 43 -31.69 -20.92 -28.46
N PRO A 44 -31.33 -21.75 -27.47
CA PRO A 44 -31.44 -23.19 -27.63
C PRO A 44 -32.92 -23.56 -27.67
N GLY A 45 -33.33 -24.27 -28.73
CA GLY A 45 -34.65 -24.85 -28.82
C GLY A 45 -34.89 -25.81 -27.66
N ALA A 46 -35.84 -25.49 -26.80
CA ALA A 46 -36.35 -26.40 -25.79
C ALA A 46 -37.16 -27.50 -26.49
N MET A 47 -36.58 -28.69 -26.56
CA MET A 47 -37.25 -29.92 -26.96
C MET A 47 -38.20 -30.32 -25.82
N VAL A 48 -39.51 -30.16 -26.04
CA VAL A 48 -40.53 -30.52 -25.06
C VAL A 48 -40.65 -32.05 -25.04
N SER A 49 -40.01 -32.67 -24.05
CA SER A 49 -40.18 -34.09 -23.73
C SER A 49 -41.48 -34.27 -22.95
N TRP A 50 -42.38 -35.09 -23.47
CA TRP A 50 -43.59 -35.49 -22.76
C TRP A 50 -43.24 -36.72 -21.92
N SER A 51 -43.27 -36.59 -20.59
CA SER A 51 -43.29 -37.74 -19.68
C SER A 51 -44.68 -37.83 -19.08
N ASP A 52 -45.29 -38.99 -19.25
CA ASP A 52 -46.59 -39.37 -18.70
C ASP A 52 -46.31 -40.12 -17.40
N GLU A 53 -46.34 -39.42 -16.27
CA GLU A 53 -46.21 -40.04 -14.95
C GLU A 53 -47.46 -39.71 -14.15
N THR A 54 -48.36 -40.69 -14.12
CA THR A 54 -49.51 -40.74 -13.23
C THR A 54 -49.01 -40.74 -11.79
N SER A 55 -49.22 -39.63 -11.07
CA SER A 55 -49.10 -39.57 -9.62
C SER A 55 -50.40 -39.01 -9.05
N GLU A 56 -51.21 -39.93 -8.56
CA GLU A 56 -52.28 -39.65 -7.61
C GLU A 56 -51.68 -39.12 -6.31
N ASP A 57 -51.75 -37.80 -6.09
CA ASP A 57 -51.66 -37.30 -4.72
C ASP A 57 -52.57 -36.09 -4.49
N SER A 58 -53.32 -36.21 -3.41
CA SER A 58 -54.47 -35.39 -3.08
C SER A 58 -54.01 -34.16 -2.31
N VAL A 59 -53.58 -33.12 -3.02
CA VAL A 59 -53.23 -31.86 -2.36
C VAL A 59 -54.48 -31.00 -2.21
N LEU A 60 -55.15 -31.17 -1.08
CA LEU A 60 -56.12 -30.20 -0.57
C LEU A 60 -55.41 -28.86 -0.40
N ASN A 61 -55.66 -27.96 -1.36
CA ASN A 61 -55.18 -26.58 -1.32
C ASN A 61 -55.94 -25.82 -0.21
N ILE A 62 -55.40 -25.87 1.00
CA ILE A 62 -55.82 -25.02 2.12
C ILE A 62 -55.37 -23.59 1.76
N PHE A 63 -56.29 -22.79 1.23
CA PHE A 63 -56.17 -21.34 1.17
C PHE A 63 -56.04 -20.80 2.60
N SER A 64 -54.80 -20.57 3.03
CA SER A 64 -54.48 -20.01 4.33
C SER A 64 -54.27 -18.49 4.22
N SER A 65 -55.27 -17.79 4.77
CA SER A 65 -55.17 -16.58 5.59
C SER A 65 -55.08 -15.18 4.97
N CYS A 66 -55.93 -14.35 5.57
CA CYS A 66 -55.91 -12.89 5.76
C CYS A 66 -56.04 -11.98 4.53
N ASP A 67 -57.27 -11.90 4.03
CA ASP A 67 -58.06 -10.65 4.02
C ASP A 67 -59.50 -11.08 3.69
N GLY A 68 -60.52 -10.54 4.38
CA GLY A 68 -61.94 -10.87 4.17
C GLY A 68 -62.51 -10.40 2.82
N ILE A 69 -61.68 -10.37 1.77
CA ILE A 69 -61.99 -9.91 0.43
C ILE A 69 -62.29 -11.17 -0.40
N ILE A 70 -63.57 -11.39 -0.73
CA ILE A 70 -63.97 -12.48 -1.62
C ILE A 70 -63.54 -12.10 -3.04
N LYS A 71 -62.28 -12.34 -3.42
CA LYS A 71 -61.73 -11.90 -4.71
C LYS A 71 -62.56 -12.47 -5.86
N LEU A 72 -63.18 -11.57 -6.64
CA LEU A 72 -63.73 -11.91 -7.95
C LEU A 72 -62.58 -12.45 -8.82
N PRO A 73 -62.85 -13.41 -9.72
CA PRO A 73 -61.85 -13.85 -10.69
C PRO A 73 -61.25 -12.65 -11.42
N ALA A 74 -59.96 -12.70 -11.76
CA ALA A 74 -59.35 -11.66 -12.57
C ALA A 74 -60.16 -11.45 -13.85
N THR A 75 -60.39 -10.20 -14.26
CA THR A 75 -61.27 -9.87 -15.39
C THR A 75 -60.50 -9.26 -16.56
N MET A 76 -60.98 -9.55 -17.76
CA MET A 76 -60.50 -9.00 -19.02
C MET A 76 -61.55 -8.03 -19.58
N HIS A 77 -61.08 -6.99 -20.27
CA HIS A 77 -61.96 -6.04 -20.93
C HIS A 77 -62.42 -6.56 -22.31
N ASP A 78 -63.72 -6.81 -22.47
CA ASP A 78 -64.35 -7.08 -23.77
C ASP A 78 -65.26 -5.91 -24.19
N PRO A 79 -64.88 -5.12 -25.22
CA PRO A 79 -65.70 -3.99 -25.71
C PRO A 79 -67.12 -4.37 -26.14
N ASN A 80 -67.36 -5.64 -26.50
CA ASN A 80 -68.65 -6.10 -27.01
C ASN A 80 -69.58 -6.61 -25.89
N PHE A 81 -69.08 -6.70 -24.65
CA PHE A 81 -69.81 -7.32 -23.55
C PHE A 81 -69.72 -6.56 -22.21
N ASN A 82 -68.66 -5.79 -21.99
CA ASN A 82 -68.47 -5.03 -20.76
C ASN A 82 -69.44 -3.85 -20.65
N GLY A 83 -70.12 -3.73 -19.51
CA GLY A 83 -71.05 -2.63 -19.22
C GLY A 83 -72.06 -2.99 -18.12
N THR A 84 -72.77 -1.98 -17.61
CA THR A 84 -73.96 -2.17 -16.78
C THR A 84 -75.13 -2.53 -17.69
N ASP A 85 -75.77 -3.67 -17.42
CA ASP A 85 -76.91 -4.11 -18.19
C ASP A 85 -78.18 -3.47 -17.62
N ALA A 86 -78.75 -2.50 -18.34
CA ALA A 86 -80.00 -1.87 -17.93
C ALA A 86 -81.23 -2.81 -18.07
N ASP A 87 -81.08 -3.93 -18.81
CA ASP A 87 -82.16 -4.87 -19.10
C ASP A 87 -82.19 -6.08 -18.15
N VAL A 88 -81.10 -6.34 -17.41
CA VAL A 88 -80.98 -7.47 -16.48
C VAL A 88 -80.85 -6.95 -15.05
N ASN A 89 -81.97 -6.96 -14.32
CA ASN A 89 -82.10 -6.43 -12.96
C ASN A 89 -81.54 -7.38 -11.88
N VAL A 90 -80.32 -7.91 -12.10
CA VAL A 90 -79.61 -8.75 -11.11
C VAL A 90 -78.91 -7.81 -10.13
N LEU A 91 -79.38 -7.80 -8.89
CA LEU A 91 -78.76 -7.02 -7.82
C LEU A 91 -77.74 -7.88 -7.10
N CYS A 92 -76.58 -7.30 -6.81
CA CYS A 92 -75.62 -7.90 -5.89
C CYS A 92 -76.17 -7.83 -4.44
N GLU A 93 -75.52 -8.50 -3.48
CA GLU A 93 -75.97 -8.50 -2.07
C GLU A 93 -75.94 -7.10 -1.43
N HIS A 94 -75.25 -6.13 -2.06
CA HIS A 94 -75.25 -4.73 -1.65
C HIS A 94 -76.43 -3.91 -2.20
N GLY A 95 -77.30 -4.52 -3.02
CA GLY A 95 -78.45 -3.84 -3.64
C GLY A 95 -78.13 -3.03 -4.89
N GLU A 96 -76.88 -3.06 -5.37
CA GLU A 96 -76.44 -2.41 -6.60
C GLU A 96 -76.55 -3.35 -7.81
N PRO A 97 -76.80 -2.84 -9.04
CA PRO A 97 -76.87 -3.66 -10.24
C PRO A 97 -75.53 -4.37 -10.53
N ALA A 98 -75.61 -5.63 -10.93
CA ALA A 98 -74.43 -6.41 -11.31
C ALA A 98 -73.85 -5.93 -12.66
N GLU A 99 -72.52 -5.93 -12.75
CA GLU A 99 -71.78 -5.60 -13.96
C GLU A 99 -71.40 -6.86 -14.74
N ARG A 100 -71.31 -6.73 -16.06
CA ARG A 100 -70.86 -7.79 -16.97
C ARG A 100 -69.34 -7.84 -17.03
N PHE A 101 -68.79 -9.02 -16.76
CA PHE A 101 -67.37 -9.31 -16.74
C PHE A 101 -67.03 -10.53 -17.60
N VAL A 102 -65.79 -10.58 -18.06
CA VAL A 102 -65.18 -11.76 -18.68
C VAL A 102 -64.04 -12.23 -17.80
N ALA A 103 -64.05 -13.50 -17.42
CA ALA A 103 -63.00 -14.08 -16.59
C ALA A 103 -61.69 -14.26 -17.37
N PHE A 104 -60.58 -13.99 -16.69
CA PHE A 104 -59.23 -14.15 -17.18
C PHE A 104 -58.38 -14.82 -16.10
N GLU A 105 -58.83 -16.00 -15.68
CA GLU A 105 -58.17 -16.78 -14.64
C GLU A 105 -58.56 -18.26 -14.74
N GLY A 106 -57.55 -19.14 -14.66
CA GLY A 106 -57.73 -20.59 -14.59
C GLY A 106 -58.60 -21.19 -15.69
N MET A 107 -59.33 -22.24 -15.34
CA MET A 107 -60.19 -23.00 -16.26
C MET A 107 -61.41 -22.21 -16.79
N HIS A 108 -61.77 -21.08 -16.19
CA HIS A 108 -62.92 -20.26 -16.62
C HIS A 108 -62.53 -19.11 -17.53
N THR A 109 -61.28 -19.05 -17.98
CA THR A 109 -60.80 -18.02 -18.90
C THR A 109 -61.71 -17.89 -20.13
N GLY A 110 -62.10 -16.66 -20.43
CA GLY A 110 -62.98 -16.31 -21.54
C GLY A 110 -64.48 -16.45 -21.26
N ARG A 111 -64.90 -17.00 -20.10
CA ARG A 111 -66.33 -17.11 -19.76
C ARG A 111 -66.88 -15.79 -19.23
N ARG A 112 -68.12 -15.50 -19.59
CA ARG A 112 -68.85 -14.31 -19.17
C ARG A 112 -69.61 -14.54 -17.87
N PHE A 113 -69.53 -13.59 -16.96
CA PHE A 113 -70.26 -13.62 -15.69
C PHE A 113 -70.78 -12.24 -15.28
N LEU A 114 -71.82 -12.24 -14.45
CA LEU A 114 -72.29 -11.06 -13.73
C LEU A 114 -71.64 -11.04 -12.35
N GLY A 115 -71.10 -9.88 -11.97
CA GLY A 115 -70.40 -9.70 -10.70
C GLY A 115 -70.73 -8.36 -10.04
N CYS A 116 -70.34 -8.21 -8.78
CA CYS A 116 -70.49 -6.94 -8.05
C CYS A 116 -69.59 -5.86 -8.68
N ALA A 117 -70.19 -4.72 -9.02
CA ALA A 117 -69.51 -3.54 -9.59
C ALA A 117 -68.52 -2.85 -8.62
N LYS A 118 -68.64 -3.13 -7.32
CA LYS A 118 -67.91 -2.41 -6.27
C LYS A 118 -66.43 -2.86 -6.24
N LYS A 119 -65.55 -1.99 -6.71
CA LYS A 119 -64.08 -2.20 -6.73
C LYS A 119 -63.38 -1.80 -5.43
N GLU A 120 -64.04 -1.01 -4.57
CA GLU A 120 -63.49 -0.51 -3.31
C GLU A 120 -64.37 -0.96 -2.13
N GLY A 121 -63.90 -1.95 -1.36
CA GLY A 121 -64.59 -2.54 -0.20
C GLY A 121 -64.72 -4.06 -0.28
N ILE A 122 -65.42 -4.67 0.69
CA ILE A 122 -65.79 -6.09 0.65
C ILE A 122 -66.73 -6.27 -0.55
N ASN A 123 -66.24 -6.83 -1.64
CA ASN A 123 -67.08 -7.30 -2.73
C ASN A 123 -67.87 -8.51 -2.20
N CYS A 124 -69.15 -8.62 -2.54
CA CYS A 124 -70.00 -9.69 -2.02
C CYS A 124 -69.69 -11.05 -2.66
N GLY A 125 -68.66 -11.14 -3.52
CA GLY A 125 -68.25 -12.38 -4.15
C GLY A 125 -69.25 -13.02 -5.11
N VAL A 126 -70.42 -12.42 -5.31
CA VAL A 126 -71.46 -12.96 -6.19
C VAL A 126 -70.92 -13.02 -7.61
N VAL A 127 -70.84 -14.24 -8.16
CA VAL A 127 -70.49 -14.54 -9.54
C VAL A 127 -71.60 -15.40 -10.12
N GLN A 128 -72.31 -14.89 -11.11
CA GLN A 128 -73.28 -15.66 -11.87
C GLN A 128 -72.77 -15.85 -13.31
N TRP A 129 -72.44 -17.09 -13.67
CA TRP A 129 -71.99 -17.41 -15.01
C TRP A 129 -73.15 -17.33 -16.02
N ILE A 130 -72.90 -16.65 -17.13
CA ILE A 130 -73.84 -16.53 -18.26
C ILE A 130 -73.58 -17.64 -19.27
N ASP A 131 -72.31 -17.93 -19.52
CA ASP A 131 -71.92 -18.98 -20.44
C ASP A 131 -71.95 -20.35 -19.77
N PHE A 132 -72.25 -21.37 -20.56
CA PHE A 132 -72.12 -22.76 -20.13
C PHE A 132 -70.68 -23.06 -19.69
N GLU A 133 -70.54 -24.11 -18.89
CA GLU A 133 -69.23 -24.67 -18.59
C GLU A 133 -68.53 -25.08 -19.87
N TRP A 134 -67.20 -24.92 -19.88
CA TRP A 134 -66.43 -25.38 -21.00
C TRP A 134 -66.50 -26.90 -21.04
N PRO A 135 -66.48 -27.54 -22.23
CA PRO A 135 -66.35 -28.98 -22.28
C PRO A 135 -65.02 -29.40 -21.61
N ASP A 136 -64.99 -30.55 -20.94
CA ASP A 136 -63.84 -31.04 -20.16
C ASP A 136 -62.48 -30.89 -20.87
N SER A 137 -62.46 -31.16 -22.18
CA SER A 137 -61.26 -31.02 -23.01
C SER A 137 -60.67 -29.59 -22.99
N MET A 138 -61.54 -28.58 -22.99
CA MET A 138 -61.14 -27.17 -22.98
C MET A 138 -60.78 -26.71 -21.57
N GLU A 139 -61.49 -27.14 -20.53
CA GLU A 139 -61.12 -26.83 -19.14
C GLU A 139 -59.73 -27.36 -18.80
N LYS A 140 -59.45 -28.62 -19.16
CA LYS A 140 -58.12 -29.23 -18.96
C LYS A 140 -57.02 -28.51 -19.74
N ALA A 141 -57.32 -28.08 -20.98
CA ALA A 141 -56.36 -27.31 -21.77
C ALA A 141 -56.07 -25.95 -21.15
N LEU A 142 -57.09 -25.24 -20.68
CA LEU A 142 -56.94 -23.95 -20.01
C LEU A 142 -56.19 -24.09 -18.67
N ALA A 143 -56.53 -25.09 -17.86
CA ALA A 143 -55.82 -25.37 -16.61
C ALA A 143 -54.32 -25.61 -16.88
N LYS A 144 -53.99 -26.50 -17.83
CA LYS A 144 -52.59 -26.78 -18.20
C LYS A 144 -51.85 -25.53 -18.70
N LEU A 145 -52.50 -24.66 -19.47
CA LEU A 145 -51.88 -23.40 -19.93
C LEU A 145 -51.58 -22.45 -18.75
N TRP A 146 -52.47 -22.36 -17.78
CA TRP A 146 -52.24 -21.55 -16.58
C TRP A 146 -51.17 -22.14 -15.68
N ASP A 147 -51.14 -23.46 -15.50
CA ASP A 147 -50.08 -24.15 -14.75
C ASP A 147 -48.72 -23.86 -15.38
N MET A 148 -48.60 -24.04 -16.70
CA MET A 148 -47.37 -23.70 -17.44
C MET A 148 -46.99 -22.22 -17.30
N TYR A 149 -47.97 -21.31 -17.31
CA TYR A 149 -47.72 -19.89 -17.14
C TYR A 149 -47.19 -19.56 -15.74
N GLU A 150 -47.81 -20.09 -14.69
CA GLU A 150 -47.38 -19.84 -13.31
C GLU A 150 -46.04 -20.52 -13.00
N GLU A 151 -45.78 -21.72 -13.52
CA GLU A 151 -44.45 -22.35 -13.46
C GLU A 151 -43.39 -21.50 -14.15
N THR A 152 -43.67 -21.01 -15.36
CA THR A 152 -42.74 -20.15 -16.10
C THR A 152 -42.51 -18.83 -15.37
N LYS A 153 -43.55 -18.26 -14.78
CA LYS A 153 -43.45 -17.03 -13.99
C LYS A 153 -42.64 -17.24 -12.72
N SER A 154 -42.89 -18.35 -12.01
CA SER A 154 -42.17 -18.74 -10.80
C SER A 154 -40.68 -19.00 -11.06
N THR A 155 -40.37 -19.81 -12.08
CA THR A 155 -38.98 -20.07 -12.50
C THR A 155 -38.25 -18.78 -12.87
N ARG A 156 -38.86 -17.89 -13.66
CA ARG A 156 -38.29 -16.56 -13.94
C ARG A 156 -38.04 -15.73 -12.68
N THR A 157 -38.98 -15.74 -11.72
CA THR A 157 -38.77 -15.00 -10.47
C THR A 157 -37.64 -15.58 -9.63
N ASN A 158 -37.51 -16.91 -9.60
CA ASN A 158 -36.43 -17.59 -8.91
C ASN A 158 -35.07 -17.32 -9.57
N ASP A 159 -34.97 -17.43 -10.89
CA ASP A 159 -33.75 -17.12 -11.65
C ASP A 159 -33.33 -15.65 -11.47
N ASN A 160 -34.29 -14.72 -11.47
CA ASN A 160 -34.01 -13.31 -11.20
C ASN A 160 -33.50 -13.09 -9.78
N LEU A 161 -34.04 -13.82 -8.79
CA LEU A 161 -33.61 -13.76 -7.41
C LEU A 161 -32.20 -14.33 -7.24
N GLU A 162 -31.93 -15.51 -7.82
CA GLU A 162 -30.61 -16.15 -7.82
C GLU A 162 -29.57 -15.27 -8.52
N SER A 163 -29.91 -14.71 -9.69
CA SER A 163 -29.06 -13.76 -10.40
C SER A 163 -28.79 -12.51 -9.54
N SER A 164 -29.77 -12.02 -8.78
CA SER A 164 -29.58 -10.88 -7.88
C SER A 164 -28.61 -11.21 -6.74
N PHE A 165 -28.72 -12.40 -6.14
CA PHE A 165 -27.76 -12.85 -5.11
C PHE A 165 -26.35 -13.01 -5.68
N ALA A 166 -26.21 -13.58 -6.87
CA ALA A 166 -24.92 -13.71 -7.54
C ALA A 166 -24.27 -12.34 -7.83
N ILE A 167 -25.07 -11.38 -8.33
CA ILE A 167 -24.60 -10.01 -8.58
C ILE A 167 -24.15 -9.33 -7.29
N HIS A 168 -24.90 -9.47 -6.19
CA HIS A 168 -24.53 -8.91 -4.91
C HIS A 168 -23.19 -9.47 -4.42
N ASN A 169 -23.03 -10.78 -4.41
CA ASN A 169 -21.79 -11.43 -3.97
C ASN A 169 -20.58 -10.97 -4.82
N LEU A 170 -20.70 -10.99 -6.15
CA LEU A 170 -19.65 -10.51 -7.05
C LEU A 170 -19.33 -9.01 -6.83
N THR A 171 -20.33 -8.20 -6.49
CA THR A 171 -20.14 -6.79 -6.17
C THR A 171 -19.36 -6.61 -4.87
N GLU A 172 -19.62 -7.42 -3.85
CA GLU A 172 -18.86 -7.41 -2.60
C GLU A 172 -17.40 -7.86 -2.81
N GLU A 173 -17.17 -8.94 -3.56
CA GLU A 173 -15.81 -9.39 -3.89
C GLU A 173 -15.04 -8.33 -4.68
N LYS A 174 -15.70 -7.68 -5.66
CA LYS A 174 -15.10 -6.57 -6.41
C LYS A 174 -14.71 -5.42 -5.50
N LYS A 175 -15.54 -5.08 -4.51
CA LYS A 175 -15.23 -4.04 -3.52
C LYS A 175 -14.00 -4.41 -2.68
N LYS A 176 -13.93 -5.63 -2.16
CA LYS A 176 -12.77 -6.13 -1.39
C LYS A 176 -11.49 -6.10 -2.22
N LEU A 177 -11.56 -6.52 -3.49
CA LEU A 177 -10.42 -6.46 -4.40
C LEU A 177 -9.97 -5.03 -4.68
N GLN A 178 -10.91 -4.09 -4.81
CA GLN A 178 -10.60 -2.68 -4.99
C GLN A 178 -9.86 -2.11 -3.77
N GLU A 179 -10.35 -2.37 -2.55
CA GLU A 179 -9.70 -1.93 -1.30
C GLU A 179 -8.28 -2.51 -1.18
N ASN A 180 -8.10 -3.80 -1.51
CA ASN A 180 -6.78 -4.44 -1.52
C ASN A 180 -5.84 -3.80 -2.55
N TYR A 181 -6.34 -3.50 -3.75
CA TYR A 181 -5.57 -2.84 -4.79
C TYR A 181 -5.14 -1.43 -4.36
N ASP A 182 -6.05 -0.64 -3.77
CA ASP A 182 -5.77 0.72 -3.30
C ASP A 182 -4.73 0.71 -2.17
N SER A 183 -4.80 -0.27 -1.25
CA SER A 183 -3.79 -0.48 -0.20
C SER A 183 -2.43 -0.83 -0.80
N LEU A 184 -2.37 -1.79 -1.74
CA LEU A 184 -1.12 -2.19 -2.37
C LEU A 184 -0.49 -1.02 -3.13
N TYR A 185 -1.30 -0.23 -3.83
CA TYR A 185 -0.85 0.98 -4.51
C TYR A 185 -0.23 1.98 -3.53
N ALA A 186 -0.87 2.20 -2.38
CA ALA A 186 -0.34 3.08 -1.33
C ALA A 186 1.00 2.56 -0.77
N ASP A 187 1.10 1.26 -0.49
CA ASP A 187 2.32 0.64 0.04
C ASP A 187 3.49 0.74 -0.95
N VAL A 188 3.25 0.47 -2.23
CA VAL A 188 4.27 0.61 -3.29
C VAL A 188 4.75 2.05 -3.39
N ASN A 189 3.83 3.01 -3.33
CA ASN A 189 4.19 4.42 -3.39
C ASN A 189 4.98 4.85 -2.15
N ALA A 190 4.62 4.36 -0.96
CA ALA A 190 5.37 4.60 0.27
C ALA A 190 6.80 4.01 0.19
N LEU A 191 6.95 2.79 -0.33
CA LEU A 191 8.26 2.16 -0.54
C LEU A 191 9.13 2.94 -1.53
N LEU A 192 8.53 3.45 -2.61
CA LEU A 192 9.23 4.27 -3.59
C LEU A 192 9.76 5.57 -2.97
N ASN A 193 8.92 6.27 -2.20
CA ASN A 193 9.32 7.47 -1.48
C ASN A 193 10.44 7.18 -0.48
N ALA A 194 10.31 6.13 0.33
CA ALA A 194 11.35 5.72 1.29
C ALA A 194 12.66 5.30 0.62
N GLN A 195 12.60 4.75 -0.59
CA GLN A 195 13.80 4.44 -1.38
C GLN A 195 14.48 5.74 -1.88
N GLN A 196 13.69 6.72 -2.33
CA GLN A 196 14.22 8.00 -2.78
C GLN A 196 14.85 8.79 -1.63
N GLU A 197 14.20 8.84 -0.47
CA GLU A 197 14.74 9.47 0.74
C GLU A 197 16.05 8.82 1.19
N ARG A 198 16.10 7.48 1.23
CA ARG A 198 17.35 6.76 1.52
C ARG A 198 18.46 7.06 0.51
N GLY A 199 18.12 7.26 -0.76
CA GLY A 199 19.08 7.68 -1.78
C GLY A 199 19.71 9.04 -1.47
N VAL A 200 18.89 10.03 -1.08
CA VAL A 200 19.34 11.37 -0.70
C VAL A 200 20.19 11.35 0.57
N GLU A 201 19.79 10.57 1.57
CA GLU A 201 20.56 10.42 2.81
C GLU A 201 21.94 9.81 2.56
N LEU A 202 22.02 8.77 1.72
CA LEU A 202 23.31 8.18 1.33
C LEU A 202 24.21 9.15 0.57
N THR A 203 23.65 10.01 -0.29
CA THR A 203 24.45 11.04 -0.97
C THR A 203 24.98 12.07 0.03
N ASN A 204 24.15 12.54 0.96
CA ASN A 204 24.56 13.48 2.01
C ASN A 204 25.66 12.89 2.91
N GLN A 205 25.51 11.63 3.34
CA GLN A 205 26.54 10.95 4.13
C GLN A 205 27.85 10.78 3.37
N LYS A 206 27.78 10.47 2.07
CA LYS A 206 28.97 10.36 1.22
C LYS A 206 29.69 11.71 1.10
N GLU A 207 28.95 12.79 0.90
CA GLU A 207 29.50 14.15 0.83
C GLU A 207 30.15 14.56 2.17
N GLN A 208 29.47 14.30 3.30
CA GLN A 208 30.05 14.55 4.63
C GLN A 208 31.33 13.75 4.86
N LYS A 209 31.34 12.46 4.47
CA LYS A 209 32.53 11.62 4.59
C LYS A 209 33.69 12.16 3.74
N GLN A 210 33.43 12.58 2.50
CA GLN A 210 34.44 13.18 1.64
C GLN A 210 34.99 14.47 2.22
N TYR A 211 34.14 15.34 2.76
CA TYR A 211 34.58 16.56 3.44
C TYR A 211 35.49 16.26 4.64
N LEU A 212 35.12 15.27 5.46
CA LEU A 212 35.95 14.85 6.58
C LEU A 212 37.27 14.23 6.13
N GLU A 213 37.29 13.43 5.07
CA GLU A 213 38.52 12.86 4.49
C GLU A 213 39.48 13.97 4.03
N VAL A 214 38.98 15.00 3.35
CA VAL A 214 39.80 16.18 2.96
C VAL A 214 40.38 16.87 4.20
N LYS A 215 39.55 17.08 5.24
CA LYS A 215 39.97 17.77 6.46
C LYS A 215 40.99 16.96 7.27
N ILE A 216 40.90 15.63 7.26
CA ILE A 216 41.89 14.75 7.87
C ILE A 216 43.24 14.92 7.18
N VAL A 217 43.28 14.90 5.83
CA VAL A 217 44.52 15.09 5.07
C VAL A 217 45.14 16.47 5.36
N GLU A 218 44.33 17.53 5.39
CA GLU A 218 44.81 18.88 5.77
C GLU A 218 45.44 18.87 7.18
N LEU A 219 44.78 18.27 8.16
CA LEU A 219 45.32 18.17 9.52
C LEU A 219 46.60 17.32 9.58
N GLU A 220 46.68 16.22 8.84
CA GLU A 220 47.88 15.38 8.73
C GLU A 220 49.07 16.18 8.19
N THR A 221 48.85 17.04 7.18
CA THR A 221 49.92 17.92 6.65
C THR A 221 50.38 18.94 7.68
N VAL A 222 49.46 19.58 8.41
CA VAL A 222 49.79 20.55 9.47
C VAL A 222 50.56 19.87 10.60
N VAL A 223 50.12 18.70 11.05
CA VAL A 223 50.82 17.91 12.08
C VAL A 223 52.21 17.51 11.60
N GLY A 224 52.37 17.09 10.34
CA GLY A 224 53.66 16.80 9.73
C GLY A 224 54.62 18.00 9.78
N ASN A 225 54.12 19.18 9.41
CA ASN A 225 54.89 20.42 9.44
C ASN A 225 55.31 20.80 10.88
N LEU A 226 54.38 20.78 11.83
CA LEU A 226 54.66 21.06 13.24
C LEU A 226 55.67 20.08 13.84
N LYS A 227 55.60 18.79 13.46
CA LYS A 227 56.56 17.78 13.90
C LYS A 227 57.97 18.07 13.35
N ALA A 228 58.07 18.52 12.10
CA ALA A 228 59.34 18.93 11.52
C ALA A 228 59.90 20.18 12.23
N GLU A 229 59.07 21.17 12.54
CA GLU A 229 59.48 22.35 13.31
C GLU A 229 59.96 21.99 14.72
N LEU A 230 59.25 21.10 15.42
CA LEU A 230 59.68 20.60 16.72
C LEU A 230 61.05 19.91 16.64
N SER A 231 61.28 19.08 15.62
CA SER A 231 62.59 18.42 15.45
C SER A 231 63.73 19.42 15.24
N LYS A 232 63.48 20.52 14.49
CA LYS A 232 64.46 21.60 14.31
C LYS A 232 64.73 22.33 15.63
N LYS A 233 63.68 22.64 16.40
CA LYS A 233 63.81 23.31 17.70
C LYS A 233 64.53 22.46 18.74
N GLU A 234 64.33 21.14 18.73
CA GLU A 234 65.06 20.21 19.59
C GLU A 234 66.56 20.20 19.26
N GLU A 235 66.91 20.24 17.97
CA GLU A 235 68.31 20.30 17.51
C GLU A 235 68.97 21.65 17.87
N GLU A 236 68.27 22.76 17.66
CA GLU A 236 68.72 24.09 18.12
C GLU A 236 68.96 24.11 19.64
N LYS A 237 68.05 23.51 20.42
CA LYS A 237 68.17 23.39 21.88
C LYS A 237 69.39 22.56 22.29
N LYS A 238 69.66 21.43 21.63
CA LYS A 238 70.87 20.62 21.90
C LYS A 238 72.15 21.40 21.64
N LYS A 239 72.26 22.08 20.50
CA LYS A 239 73.41 22.94 20.18
C LYS A 239 73.59 24.06 21.20
N LEU A 240 72.49 24.67 21.64
CA LEU A 240 72.53 25.70 22.68
C LEU A 240 73.03 25.12 24.02
N GLN A 241 72.61 23.91 24.37
CA GLN A 241 73.06 23.21 25.58
C GLN A 241 74.56 22.90 25.52
N GLU A 242 75.06 22.36 24.39
CA GLU A 242 76.49 22.10 24.20
C GLU A 242 77.32 23.38 24.33
N ASN A 243 76.86 24.48 23.73
CA ASN A 243 77.51 25.79 23.87
C ASN A 243 77.51 26.28 25.33
N TYR A 244 76.39 26.08 26.05
CA TYR A 244 76.29 26.44 27.47
C TYR A 244 77.27 25.64 28.33
N ASP A 245 77.34 24.32 28.12
CA ASP A 245 78.23 23.43 28.86
C ASP A 245 79.71 23.75 28.58
N SER A 246 80.06 24.07 27.32
CA SER A 246 81.40 24.55 26.94
C SER A 246 81.76 25.85 27.65
N LEU A 247 80.86 26.84 27.62
CA LEU A 247 81.08 28.12 28.29
C LEU A 247 81.24 27.94 29.81
N TYR A 248 80.45 27.05 30.41
CA TYR A 248 80.54 26.73 31.82
C TYR A 248 81.91 26.13 32.19
N ALA A 249 82.44 25.23 31.35
CA ALA A 249 83.79 24.68 31.51
C ALA A 249 84.88 25.76 31.37
N ASP A 250 84.78 26.62 30.36
CA ASP A 250 85.73 27.72 30.12
C ASP A 250 85.77 28.70 31.31
N VAL A 251 84.61 29.08 31.85
CA VAL A 251 84.52 29.98 33.03
C VAL A 251 85.15 29.34 34.26
N ASN A 252 84.88 28.05 34.52
CA ASN A 252 85.50 27.35 35.65
C ASN A 252 87.02 27.27 35.48
N SER A 253 87.52 27.00 34.28
CA SER A 253 88.95 26.99 34.00
C SER A 253 89.59 28.37 34.20
N LEU A 254 88.92 29.45 33.80
CA LEU A 254 89.38 30.81 34.06
C LEU A 254 89.39 31.16 35.55
N LEU A 255 88.40 30.68 36.30
CA LEU A 255 88.33 30.86 37.75
C LEU A 255 89.50 30.15 38.45
N ASP A 256 89.78 28.90 38.08
CA ASP A 256 90.92 28.14 38.59
C ASP A 256 92.24 28.84 38.25
N ALA A 257 92.40 29.30 36.99
CA ALA A 257 93.56 30.06 36.56
C ALA A 257 93.71 31.40 37.27
N GLN A 258 92.60 32.03 37.67
CA GLN A 258 92.63 33.25 38.48
C GLN A 258 93.05 32.96 39.91
N GLN A 259 92.48 31.94 40.56
CA GLN A 259 92.88 31.50 41.90
C GLN A 259 94.37 31.14 41.95
N GLN A 260 94.86 30.43 40.93
CA GLN A 260 96.27 30.06 40.86
C GLN A 260 97.19 31.28 40.69
N ARG A 261 96.78 32.27 39.89
CA ARG A 261 97.49 33.56 39.78
C ARG A 261 97.48 34.34 41.11
N ASP A 262 96.37 34.33 41.84
CA ASP A 262 96.27 35.01 43.14
C ASP A 262 97.23 34.36 44.17
N VAL A 263 97.35 33.03 44.18
CA VAL A 263 98.34 32.30 44.99
C VAL A 263 99.77 32.64 44.58
N GLU A 264 100.08 32.65 43.29
CA GLU A 264 101.40 33.01 42.76
C GLU A 264 101.79 34.44 43.16
N LEU A 265 100.86 35.39 43.04
CA LEU A 265 101.06 36.79 43.44
C LEU A 265 101.31 36.92 44.94
N ASN A 266 100.59 36.13 45.76
CA ASN A 266 100.81 36.12 47.21
C ASN A 266 102.20 35.58 47.56
N ASN A 267 102.63 34.47 46.95
CA ASN A 267 103.98 33.94 47.11
C ASN A 267 105.06 34.97 46.69
N GLN A 268 104.86 35.71 45.59
CA GLN A 268 105.79 36.76 45.17
C GLN A 268 105.85 37.93 46.15
N LYS A 269 104.72 38.33 46.74
CA LYS A 269 104.70 39.36 47.80
C LYS A 269 105.45 38.90 49.04
N GLU A 270 105.23 37.67 49.49
CA GLU A 270 105.95 37.08 50.63
C GLU A 270 107.46 37.01 50.36
N GLN A 271 107.87 36.62 49.14
CA GLN A 271 109.29 36.66 48.75
C GLN A 271 109.87 38.07 48.75
N LYS A 272 109.11 39.07 48.26
CA LYS A 272 109.55 40.47 48.26
C LYS A 272 109.66 41.01 49.69
N GLU A 273 108.71 40.73 50.56
CA GLU A 273 108.75 41.11 51.98
C GLU A 273 109.95 40.47 52.70
N TYR A 274 110.24 39.20 52.41
CA TYR A 274 111.45 38.53 52.92
C TYR A 274 112.75 39.21 52.45
N VAL A 275 112.79 39.67 51.19
CA VAL A 275 113.94 40.43 50.64
C VAL A 275 114.02 41.82 51.29
N ASP A 276 112.90 42.52 51.45
CA ASP A 276 112.84 43.85 52.08
C ASP A 276 113.28 43.77 53.56
N VAL A 277 112.86 42.75 54.32
CA VAL A 277 113.34 42.48 55.69
C VAL A 277 114.85 42.23 55.71
N LYS A 278 115.38 41.45 54.75
CA LYS A 278 116.82 41.23 54.59
C LYS A 278 117.60 42.49 54.25
N ILE A 279 117.02 43.40 53.46
CA ILE A 279 117.62 44.70 53.15
C ILE A 279 117.67 45.57 54.41
N VAL A 280 116.61 45.61 55.21
CA VAL A 280 116.58 46.34 56.51
C VAL A 280 117.57 45.73 57.52
N GLU A 281 117.71 44.40 57.60
CA GLU A 281 118.77 43.75 58.39
C GLU A 281 120.18 44.11 57.90
N LEU A 282 120.39 44.27 56.60
CA LEU A 282 121.68 44.72 56.05
C LEU A 282 121.93 46.22 56.32
N GLU A 283 120.90 47.07 56.28
CA GLU A 283 120.99 48.50 56.58
C GLU A 283 121.24 48.77 58.07
N THR A 284 120.75 47.91 58.97
CA THR A 284 121.05 47.97 60.43
C THR A 284 122.45 47.46 60.79
N VAL A 285 123.10 46.69 59.91
CA VAL A 285 124.50 46.27 60.06
C VAL A 285 125.48 47.30 59.48
N VAL A 286 125.06 48.07 58.46
CA VAL A 286 125.87 49.13 57.81
C VAL A 286 125.70 50.49 58.50
N GLY A 287 124.58 50.74 59.19
CA GLY A 287 124.36 51.91 60.04
C GLY A 287 124.92 51.74 61.46
N ASN A 288 126.21 51.43 61.57
CA ASN A 288 127.05 51.73 62.74
C ASN A 288 127.69 53.12 62.57
#